data_AF-A0A6A6ZBU4-F1
#
_entry.id   AF-A0A6A6ZBU4-F1
#
_cell.length_a   1.000
_cell.length_b   1.000
_cell.length_c   1.000
_cell.angle_alpha   90.00
_cell.angle_beta   90.00
_cell.angle_gamma   90.00
#
_symmetry.space_group_name_H-M   'P 1'
#
loop_
_entity.id
_entity.type
_entity.pdbx_description
1 polymer ?
#
loop_
_entity_poly.entity_id
_entity_poly.type
_entity_poly.pdbx_seq_one_letter_code
_entity_poly.pdbx_strand_id
1 'polypeptide(L)'
;MAKSTSPLPPAVITLNVDKALPLDVDEITPEWLSEALGVKITKAEVSKTMAGTATKYLFNVTYADQAAAGNLKLPSSICVKGGFDANMRALGLDSAYHREAEFFAYIAPELHARNFLVPRALHASTDTVNGQGIVIFEDLDAANYKFGEITEPWTPELVTGGLEQLAGLHALTWGKTSADYPWIGDGNILKTIAASLFSPEYWQAQFYTDFRPAGVPEEILDRERMYAAFLKMWRTENPKFRCMTHGDGHLGNTYISPEGQLGLIDF
;
A
#
# COMPACT_ATOMS: atom_id res chain seq x y z
N MET A 1 -17.77 -8.24 26.95
CA MET A 1 -16.42 -8.28 27.53
C MET A 1 -15.74 -6.97 27.18
N ALA A 2 -15.25 -6.20 28.16
CA ALA A 2 -14.58 -4.94 27.91
C ALA A 2 -13.19 -5.20 27.30
N LYS A 3 -12.97 -4.83 26.04
CA LYS A 3 -11.64 -4.79 25.44
C LYS A 3 -10.88 -3.62 26.08
N SER A 4 -10.22 -3.88 27.21
CA SER A 4 -9.18 -2.99 27.73
C SER A 4 -7.90 -3.29 26.96
N THR A 5 -7.74 -2.63 25.81
CA THR A 5 -6.45 -2.54 25.12
C THR A 5 -6.07 -1.07 25.15
N SER A 6 -5.11 -0.69 25.99
CA SER A 6 -4.51 0.64 25.88
C SER A 6 -4.13 0.86 24.41
N PRO A 7 -4.45 2.02 23.81
CA PRO A 7 -4.26 2.26 22.40
C PRO A 7 -2.82 1.92 21.98
N LEU A 8 -2.66 1.37 20.78
CA LEU A 8 -1.35 1.17 20.20
C LEU A 8 -0.68 2.54 20.03
N PRO A 9 0.63 2.68 20.30
CA PRO A 9 1.35 3.91 20.01
C PRO A 9 1.21 4.28 18.53
N PRO A 10 1.11 5.58 18.20
CA PRO A 10 1.06 6.03 16.82
C PRO A 10 2.39 5.74 16.11
N ALA A 11 2.34 5.66 14.78
CA ALA A 11 3.54 5.56 13.94
C ALA A 11 4.42 6.81 14.07
N VAL A 12 5.72 6.65 13.87
CA VAL A 12 6.65 7.77 13.68
C VAL A 12 6.51 8.29 12.25
N ILE A 13 6.24 9.59 12.07
CA ILE A 13 5.98 10.18 10.76
C ILE A 13 7.06 11.20 10.40
N THR A 14 7.74 10.99 9.26
CA THR A 14 8.76 11.92 8.74
C THR A 14 8.61 12.08 7.22
N LEU A 15 7.64 12.90 6.80
CA LEU A 15 7.32 13.16 5.40
C LEU A 15 8.12 14.33 4.83
N ASN A 16 8.37 14.30 3.52
CA ASN A 16 9.06 15.32 2.74
C ASN A 16 10.41 15.74 3.34
N VAL A 17 11.17 14.77 3.86
CA VAL A 17 12.52 15.04 4.37
C VAL A 17 13.45 15.45 3.24
N ASP A 18 14.42 16.30 3.55
CA ASP A 18 15.49 16.75 2.64
C ASP A 18 16.69 15.78 2.60
N LYS A 19 16.62 14.71 3.39
CA LYS A 19 17.56 13.58 3.41
C LYS A 19 17.02 12.45 2.54
N ALA A 20 17.88 11.88 1.69
CA ALA A 20 17.54 10.71 0.89
C ALA A 20 17.15 9.52 1.79
N LEU A 21 16.04 8.88 1.46
CA LEU A 21 15.65 7.60 2.03
C LEU A 21 16.31 6.44 1.25
N PRO A 22 16.43 5.26 1.89
CA PRO A 22 16.93 4.05 1.22
C PRO A 22 16.23 3.74 -0.11
N LEU A 23 17.03 3.43 -1.13
CA LEU A 23 16.61 2.98 -2.45
C LEU A 23 16.98 1.51 -2.72
N ASP A 24 17.72 0.89 -1.82
CA ASP A 24 18.11 -0.52 -1.87
C ASP A 24 18.07 -1.13 -0.46
N VAL A 25 17.99 -2.45 -0.38
CA VAL A 25 17.96 -3.18 0.90
C VAL A 25 19.24 -2.98 1.72
N ASP A 26 20.39 -2.85 1.06
CA ASP A 26 21.68 -2.65 1.73
C ASP A 26 21.77 -1.29 2.46
N GLU A 27 20.93 -0.34 2.07
CA GLU A 27 20.81 0.98 2.70
C GLU A 27 19.86 0.97 3.91
N ILE A 28 19.09 -0.11 4.10
CA ILE A 28 18.21 -0.33 5.27
C ILE A 28 19.05 -0.86 6.44
N THR A 29 19.84 0.03 7.03
CA THR A 29 20.79 -0.30 8.12
C THR A 29 20.12 -0.32 9.50
N PRO A 30 20.72 -0.99 10.50
CA PRO A 30 20.31 -0.86 11.91
C PRO A 30 20.24 0.60 12.38
N GLU A 31 21.16 1.45 11.92
CA GLU A 31 21.19 2.87 12.23
C GLU A 31 19.98 3.60 11.65
N TRP A 32 19.64 3.36 10.39
CA TRP A 32 18.47 3.96 9.76
C TRP A 32 17.17 3.47 10.42
N LEU A 33 17.04 2.18 10.71
CA LEU A 33 15.89 1.63 11.44
C LEU A 33 15.78 2.21 12.86
N SER A 34 16.91 2.47 13.52
CA SER A 34 16.94 3.10 14.84
C SER A 34 16.39 4.53 14.80
N GLU A 35 16.78 5.30 13.78
CA GLU A 35 16.27 6.65 13.53
C GLU A 35 14.76 6.61 13.23
N ALA A 36 14.34 5.71 12.35
CA ALA A 36 12.95 5.58 11.93
C ALA A 36 12.00 5.18 13.08
N LEU A 37 12.42 4.25 13.95
CA LEU A 37 11.58 3.72 15.03
C LEU A 37 11.81 4.40 16.39
N GLY A 38 12.80 5.28 16.49
CA GLY A 38 13.12 6.02 17.73
C GLY A 38 13.70 5.15 18.86
N VAL A 39 14.07 3.90 18.58
CA VAL A 39 14.70 2.96 19.54
C VAL A 39 15.93 2.35 18.89
N LYS A 40 17.04 2.31 19.62
CA LYS A 40 18.30 1.76 19.10
C LYS A 40 18.16 0.28 18.74
N ILE A 41 18.39 -0.03 17.47
CA ILE A 41 18.54 -1.37 16.90
C ILE A 41 20.03 -1.65 16.71
N THR A 42 20.46 -2.84 17.14
CA THR A 42 21.86 -3.29 17.09
C THR A 42 22.12 -4.28 15.97
N LYS A 43 21.06 -4.91 15.47
CA LYS A 43 21.11 -5.92 14.41
C LYS A 43 19.79 -5.89 13.64
N ALA A 44 19.88 -5.94 12.32
CA ALA A 44 18.75 -6.09 11.42
C ALA A 44 19.15 -7.08 10.34
N GLU A 45 18.38 -8.15 10.17
CA GLU A 45 18.65 -9.20 9.18
C GLU A 45 17.41 -9.46 8.34
N VAL A 46 17.56 -9.41 7.02
CA VAL A 46 16.48 -9.77 6.10
C VAL A 46 16.17 -11.27 6.27
N SER A 47 14.94 -11.57 6.65
CA SER A 47 14.45 -12.95 6.80
C SER A 47 13.67 -13.41 5.57
N LYS A 48 13.00 -12.49 4.87
CA LYS A 48 12.21 -12.77 3.67
C LYS A 48 12.18 -11.56 2.75
N THR A 49 12.21 -11.81 1.45
CA THR A 49 11.99 -10.80 0.41
C THR A 49 10.74 -11.16 -0.38
N MET A 50 9.87 -10.18 -0.58
CA MET A 50 8.69 -10.29 -1.43
C MET A 50 8.78 -9.18 -2.47
N ALA A 51 9.24 -9.56 -3.66
CA ALA A 51 9.33 -8.65 -4.80
C ALA A 51 7.94 -8.34 -5.35
N GLY A 52 7.76 -7.11 -5.82
CA GLY A 52 6.52 -6.60 -6.40
C GLY A 52 6.75 -5.19 -6.93
N THR A 53 5.68 -4.46 -7.22
CA THR A 53 5.75 -3.03 -7.58
C THR A 53 6.52 -2.26 -6.52
N ALA A 54 6.11 -2.39 -5.26
CA ALA A 54 6.92 -2.04 -4.10
C ALA A 54 7.47 -3.33 -3.48
N THR A 55 8.77 -3.34 -3.19
CA THR A 55 9.40 -4.50 -2.55
C THR A 55 9.13 -4.46 -1.05
N LYS A 56 8.80 -5.62 -0.48
CA LYS A 56 8.60 -5.82 0.95
C LYS A 56 9.72 -6.70 1.48
N TYR A 57 10.46 -6.22 2.47
CA TYR A 57 11.48 -6.97 3.20
C TYR A 57 10.99 -7.24 4.62
N LEU A 58 10.96 -8.51 5.03
CA LEU A 58 10.82 -8.84 6.44
C LEU A 58 12.21 -8.80 7.09
N PHE A 59 12.33 -8.09 8.19
CA PHE A 59 13.55 -7.99 8.98
C PHE A 59 13.33 -8.56 10.37
N ASN A 60 14.25 -9.40 10.81
CA ASN A 60 14.45 -9.71 12.22
C ASN A 60 15.35 -8.64 12.84
N VAL A 61 14.84 -7.89 13.83
CA VAL A 61 15.56 -6.80 14.49
C VAL A 61 15.86 -7.10 15.95
N THR A 62 17.01 -6.63 16.43
CA THR A 62 17.42 -6.73 17.84
C THR A 62 17.58 -5.34 18.45
N TYR A 63 16.70 -4.98 19.37
CA TYR A 63 16.78 -3.71 20.11
C TYR A 63 17.85 -3.76 21.21
N ALA A 64 18.59 -2.67 21.39
CA ALA A 64 19.54 -2.49 22.48
C ALA A 64 18.84 -2.43 23.86
N ASP A 65 17.66 -1.80 23.89
CA ASP A 65 16.82 -1.69 25.07
C ASP A 65 15.45 -2.33 24.79
N GLN A 66 15.28 -3.55 25.30
CA GLN A 66 14.04 -4.32 25.15
C GLN A 66 12.87 -3.70 25.93
N ALA A 67 13.14 -2.98 27.03
CA ALA A 67 12.10 -2.31 27.80
C ALA A 67 11.56 -1.09 27.04
N ALA A 68 12.44 -0.30 26.42
CA ALA A 68 12.04 0.81 25.55
C ALA A 68 11.21 0.34 24.35
N ALA A 69 11.65 -0.72 23.65
CA ALA A 69 10.89 -1.32 22.56
C ALA A 69 9.53 -1.86 23.01
N GLY A 70 9.48 -2.52 24.18
CA GLY A 70 8.25 -3.03 24.79
C GLY A 70 7.24 -1.93 25.14
N ASN A 71 7.71 -0.79 25.66
CA ASN A 71 6.85 0.37 25.95
C ASN A 71 6.17 0.94 24.70
N LEU A 72 6.89 0.89 23.56
CA LEU A 72 6.37 1.30 22.25
C LEU A 72 5.67 0.16 21.49
N LYS A 73 5.59 -1.04 22.08
CA LYS A 73 5.01 -2.25 21.46
C LYS A 73 5.61 -2.54 20.07
N LEU A 74 6.93 -2.35 19.94
CA LEU A 74 7.64 -2.63 18.70
C LEU A 74 7.94 -4.14 18.61
N PRO A 75 7.58 -4.83 17.52
CA PRO A 75 7.88 -6.24 17.33
C PRO A 75 9.35 -6.45 16.92
N SER A 76 9.87 -7.66 17.15
CA SER A 76 11.20 -8.06 16.68
C SER A 76 11.20 -8.53 15.22
N SER A 77 10.03 -8.72 14.61
CA SER A 77 9.86 -8.91 13.16
C SER A 77 9.06 -7.75 12.59
N ILE A 78 9.62 -7.06 11.60
CA ILE A 78 9.02 -5.90 10.95
C ILE A 78 9.04 -6.08 9.43
N CYS A 79 8.08 -5.47 8.75
CA CYS A 79 8.03 -5.44 7.29
C CYS A 79 8.37 -4.03 6.81
N VAL A 80 9.42 -3.87 6.01
CA VAL A 80 9.78 -2.61 5.38
C VAL A 80 9.34 -2.66 3.92
N LYS A 81 8.45 -1.76 3.52
CA LYS A 81 7.91 -1.66 2.16
C LYS A 81 8.32 -0.33 1.53
N GLY A 82 8.78 -0.36 0.29
CA GLY A 82 9.16 0.84 -0.47
C GLY A 82 9.64 0.51 -1.88
N GLY A 83 10.00 1.55 -2.63
CA GLY A 83 10.54 1.40 -3.98
C GLY A 83 12.01 1.00 -3.95
N PHE A 84 12.32 -0.25 -3.64
CA PHE A 84 13.72 -0.73 -3.53
C PHE A 84 14.28 -1.37 -4.81
N ASP A 85 13.45 -1.59 -5.84
CA ASP A 85 13.90 -2.09 -7.14
C ASP A 85 14.11 -0.93 -8.14
N ALA A 86 15.35 -0.77 -8.62
CA ALA A 86 15.71 0.26 -9.60
C ALA A 86 14.96 0.14 -10.93
N ASN A 87 14.66 -1.08 -11.38
CA ASN A 87 13.89 -1.30 -12.61
C ASN A 87 12.44 -0.85 -12.44
N MET A 88 11.83 -1.13 -11.27
CA MET A 88 10.48 -0.65 -10.98
C MET A 88 10.43 0.86 -10.84
N ARG A 89 11.41 1.48 -10.18
CA ARG A 89 11.52 2.95 -10.12
C ARG A 89 11.67 3.57 -11.51
N ALA A 90 12.44 2.96 -12.41
CA ALA A 90 12.60 3.43 -13.78
C ALA A 90 11.28 3.46 -14.59
N LEU A 91 10.23 2.77 -14.13
CA LEU A 91 8.88 2.85 -14.69
C LEU A 91 8.08 4.08 -14.21
N GLY A 92 8.67 4.94 -13.38
CA GLY A 92 8.03 6.17 -12.88
C GLY A 92 7.03 5.94 -11.75
N LEU A 93 7.24 4.89 -10.95
CA LEU A 93 6.34 4.48 -9.87
C LEU A 93 6.56 5.20 -8.54
N ASP A 94 7.50 6.16 -8.48
CA ASP A 94 7.89 6.84 -7.23
C ASP A 94 6.69 7.49 -6.52
N SER A 95 5.77 8.07 -7.30
CA SER A 95 4.53 8.66 -6.77
C SER A 95 3.61 7.66 -6.08
N ALA A 96 3.67 6.37 -6.42
CA ALA A 96 2.87 5.34 -5.75
C ALA A 96 3.44 5.05 -4.35
N TYR A 97 4.76 4.86 -4.24
CA TYR A 97 5.42 4.63 -2.94
C TYR A 97 5.22 5.81 -1.99
N HIS A 98 5.37 7.02 -2.53
CA HIS A 98 5.16 8.26 -1.78
C HIS A 98 3.72 8.35 -1.23
N ARG A 99 2.72 8.08 -2.08
CA ARG A 99 1.30 8.15 -1.68
C ARG A 99 0.92 7.10 -0.65
N GLU A 100 1.48 5.89 -0.72
CA GLU A 100 1.23 4.87 0.30
C GLU A 100 1.74 5.33 1.67
N ALA A 101 2.94 5.92 1.73
CA ALA A 101 3.46 6.49 2.97
C ALA A 101 2.59 7.63 3.51
N GLU A 102 2.07 8.50 2.64
CA GLU A 102 1.12 9.55 3.03
C GLU A 102 -0.23 8.99 3.50
N PHE A 103 -0.74 7.92 2.87
CA PHE A 103 -1.93 7.21 3.33
C PHE A 103 -1.75 6.68 4.76
N PHE A 104 -0.62 6.04 5.04
CA PHE A 104 -0.34 5.52 6.38
C PHE A 104 -0.04 6.62 7.42
N ALA A 105 0.43 7.78 6.98
CA ALA A 105 0.63 8.93 7.84
C ALA A 105 -0.69 9.66 8.18
N TYR A 106 -1.60 9.80 7.22
CA TYR A 106 -2.75 10.69 7.34
C TYR A 106 -4.11 9.97 7.45
N ILE A 107 -4.34 8.88 6.72
CA ILE A 107 -5.66 8.21 6.66
C ILE A 107 -5.73 7.01 7.57
N ALA A 108 -4.70 6.16 7.57
CA ALA A 108 -4.70 4.94 8.38
C ALA A 108 -4.99 5.20 9.88
N PRO A 109 -4.47 6.27 10.52
CA PRO A 109 -4.83 6.58 11.91
C PRO A 109 -6.32 6.91 12.12
N GLU A 110 -6.94 7.65 11.18
CA GLU A 110 -8.38 7.97 11.23
C GLU A 110 -9.24 6.72 11.02
N LEU A 111 -8.77 5.82 10.15
CA LEU A 111 -9.38 4.52 9.89
C LEU A 111 -9.30 3.59 11.12
N HIS A 112 -8.13 3.49 11.76
CA HIS A 112 -7.97 2.72 13.00
C HIS A 112 -8.89 3.22 14.11
N ALA A 113 -9.06 4.54 14.25
CA ALA A 113 -10.00 5.11 15.22
C ALA A 113 -11.46 4.70 14.98
N ARG A 114 -11.78 4.20 13.78
CA ARG A 114 -13.10 3.70 13.37
C ARG A 114 -13.16 2.18 13.26
N ASN A 115 -12.18 1.46 13.82
CA ASN A 115 -12.04 0.01 13.76
C ASN A 115 -11.88 -0.57 12.34
N PHE A 116 -11.36 0.22 11.41
CA PHE A 116 -10.96 -0.31 10.11
C PHE A 116 -9.71 -1.19 10.27
N LEU A 117 -9.69 -2.31 9.56
CA LEU A 117 -8.61 -3.29 9.58
C LEU A 117 -7.61 -3.02 8.46
N VAL A 118 -6.63 -2.19 8.80
CA VAL A 118 -5.44 -1.89 8.01
C VAL A 118 -4.20 -2.20 8.85
N PRO A 119 -3.07 -2.66 8.26
CA PRO A 119 -1.89 -3.03 9.05
C PRO A 119 -1.40 -1.85 9.89
N ARG A 120 -0.89 -2.14 11.08
CA ARG A 120 -0.28 -1.09 11.89
C ARG A 120 1.04 -0.66 11.28
N ALA A 121 1.11 0.60 10.86
CA ALA A 121 2.38 1.25 10.56
C ALA A 121 3.11 1.58 11.88
N LEU A 122 4.40 1.27 11.91
CA LEU A 122 5.36 1.67 12.95
C LEU A 122 6.04 2.98 12.56
N HIS A 123 6.25 3.19 11.27
CA HIS A 123 6.88 4.37 10.70
C HIS A 123 6.37 4.61 9.28
N ALA A 124 6.23 5.87 8.86
CA ALA A 124 5.99 6.25 7.47
C ALA A 124 6.83 7.50 7.13
N SER A 125 7.54 7.43 5.99
CA SER A 125 8.41 8.52 5.55
C SER A 125 8.41 8.71 4.05
N THR A 126 8.69 9.94 3.64
CA THR A 126 8.91 10.30 2.24
C THR A 126 10.06 11.30 2.14
N ASP A 127 10.81 11.25 1.03
CA ASP A 127 11.85 12.25 0.74
C ASP A 127 11.50 13.12 -0.47
N THR A 128 12.16 14.28 -0.51
CA THR A 128 12.12 15.21 -1.65
C THR A 128 13.30 15.05 -2.60
N VAL A 129 14.28 14.20 -2.25
CA VAL A 129 15.52 14.01 -3.01
C VAL A 129 15.32 13.05 -4.19
N ASN A 130 14.70 11.90 -3.91
CA ASN A 130 14.43 10.83 -4.85
C ASN A 130 12.92 10.65 -5.11
N GLY A 131 12.06 11.23 -4.27
CA GLY A 131 10.62 11.01 -4.30
C GLY A 131 10.21 9.67 -3.69
N GLN A 132 11.08 9.04 -2.91
CA GLN A 132 10.82 7.74 -2.28
C GLN A 132 9.73 7.85 -1.21
N GLY A 133 8.97 6.77 -1.02
CA GLY A 133 8.14 6.54 0.15
C GLY A 133 8.44 5.19 0.78
N ILE A 134 8.56 5.16 2.11
CA ILE A 134 8.79 3.92 2.88
C ILE A 134 7.80 3.84 4.02
N VAL A 135 7.22 2.66 4.21
CA VAL A 135 6.41 2.33 5.39
C VAL A 135 7.00 1.11 6.08
N ILE A 136 7.15 1.20 7.39
CA ILE A 136 7.52 0.07 8.25
C ILE A 136 6.25 -0.40 8.93
N PHE A 137 5.88 -1.66 8.73
CA PHE A 137 4.74 -2.32 9.37
C PHE A 137 5.20 -3.32 10.42
N GLU A 138 4.27 -3.71 11.29
CA GLU A 138 4.40 -4.99 11.98
C GLU A 138 4.35 -6.16 11.01
N ASP A 139 5.05 -7.25 11.33
CA ASP A 139 4.96 -8.48 10.57
C ASP A 139 3.66 -9.22 10.92
N LEU A 140 2.71 -9.20 9.98
CA LEU A 140 1.41 -9.87 10.13
C LEU A 140 1.54 -11.40 10.18
N ASP A 141 2.54 -11.99 9.51
CA ASP A 141 2.76 -13.44 9.50
C ASP A 141 3.15 -13.91 10.91
N ALA A 142 4.05 -13.16 11.57
CA ALA A 142 4.43 -13.39 12.97
C ALA A 142 3.27 -13.23 13.96
N ALA A 143 2.19 -12.53 13.58
CA ALA A 143 1.00 -12.33 14.40
C ALA A 143 -0.16 -13.31 14.06
N ASN A 144 0.12 -14.39 13.32
CA ASN A 144 -0.84 -15.42 12.91
C ASN A 144 -2.01 -14.91 12.04
N TYR A 145 -1.79 -13.83 11.31
CA TYR A 145 -2.72 -13.43 10.25
C TYR A 145 -2.58 -14.35 9.05
N LYS A 146 -3.67 -14.55 8.31
CA LYS A 146 -3.66 -15.32 7.06
C LYS A 146 -3.91 -14.40 5.88
N PHE A 147 -3.05 -14.43 4.88
CA PHE A 147 -3.28 -13.67 3.64
C PHE A 147 -4.36 -14.34 2.80
N GLY A 148 -5.15 -13.55 2.07
CA GLY A 148 -6.18 -14.05 1.19
C GLY A 148 -5.60 -14.85 0.02
N GLU A 149 -6.21 -16.00 -0.27
CA GLU A 149 -5.82 -16.89 -1.37
C GLU A 149 -6.95 -16.91 -2.42
N ILE A 150 -6.61 -16.61 -3.68
CA ILE A 150 -7.59 -16.45 -4.77
C ILE A 150 -8.27 -17.76 -5.16
N THR A 151 -7.66 -18.89 -4.82
CA THR A 151 -8.19 -20.23 -5.08
C THR A 151 -9.12 -20.75 -3.97
N GLU A 152 -9.22 -20.04 -2.84
CA GLU A 152 -10.04 -20.43 -1.70
C GLU A 152 -11.40 -19.72 -1.71
N PRO A 153 -12.53 -20.45 -1.61
CA PRO A 153 -13.85 -19.83 -1.56
C PRO A 153 -14.07 -19.12 -0.23
N TRP A 154 -14.65 -17.91 -0.29
CA TRP A 154 -15.02 -17.15 0.90
C TRP A 154 -16.50 -17.28 1.22
N THR A 155 -16.82 -17.23 2.52
CA THR A 155 -18.22 -17.20 2.96
C THR A 155 -18.83 -15.81 2.72
N PRO A 156 -20.16 -15.70 2.58
CA PRO A 156 -20.84 -14.41 2.47
C PRO A 156 -20.52 -13.46 3.64
N GLU A 157 -20.34 -13.98 4.84
CA GLU A 157 -20.03 -13.20 6.05
C GLU A 157 -18.64 -12.57 5.96
N LEU A 158 -17.63 -13.33 5.49
CA LEU A 158 -16.27 -12.81 5.31
C LEU A 158 -16.23 -11.71 4.23
N VAL A 159 -16.92 -11.94 3.11
CA VAL A 159 -17.08 -10.93 2.04
C VAL A 159 -17.78 -9.67 2.57
N THR A 160 -18.83 -9.84 3.39
CA THR A 160 -19.54 -8.72 4.00
C THR A 160 -18.60 -7.88 4.86
N GLY A 161 -17.79 -8.51 5.72
CA GLY A 161 -16.80 -7.80 6.55
C GLY A 161 -15.78 -7.02 5.72
N GLY A 162 -15.33 -7.56 4.58
CA GLY A 162 -14.45 -6.85 3.65
C GLY A 162 -15.10 -5.65 2.96
N LEU A 163 -16.36 -5.80 2.55
CA LEU A 163 -17.14 -4.69 1.97
C LEU A 163 -17.39 -3.58 3.00
N GLU A 164 -17.59 -3.93 4.27
CA GLU A 164 -17.70 -2.96 5.36
C GLU A 164 -16.41 -2.16 5.56
N GLN A 165 -15.23 -2.78 5.40
CA GLN A 165 -13.96 -2.04 5.39
C GLN A 165 -13.97 -1.00 4.27
N LEU A 166 -14.15 -1.42 3.01
CA LEU A 166 -14.17 -0.50 1.87
C LEU A 166 -15.20 0.62 2.04
N ALA A 167 -16.39 0.31 2.54
CA ALA A 167 -17.42 1.31 2.85
C ALA A 167 -16.95 2.31 3.91
N GLY A 168 -16.22 1.87 4.93
CA GLY A 168 -15.59 2.72 5.94
C GLY A 168 -14.60 3.73 5.34
N LEU A 169 -13.71 3.27 4.45
CA LEU A 169 -12.80 4.15 3.71
C LEU A 169 -13.55 5.17 2.87
N HIS A 170 -14.53 4.71 2.09
CA HIS A 170 -15.31 5.56 1.20
C HIS A 170 -16.09 6.62 1.99
N ALA A 171 -16.70 6.23 3.12
CA ALA A 171 -17.46 7.13 3.98
C ALA A 171 -16.57 8.16 4.69
N LEU A 172 -15.38 7.76 5.16
CA LEU A 172 -14.42 8.67 5.79
C LEU A 172 -13.98 9.77 4.80
N THR A 173 -13.72 9.37 3.56
CA THR A 173 -13.12 10.25 2.53
C THR A 173 -14.15 10.84 1.56
N TRP A 174 -15.45 10.69 1.84
CA TRP A 174 -16.51 11.15 0.96
C TRP A 174 -16.50 12.66 0.78
N GLY A 175 -16.44 13.12 -0.47
CA GLY A 175 -16.40 14.53 -0.84
C GLY A 175 -15.09 15.23 -0.48
N LYS A 176 -14.11 14.52 0.07
CA LYS A 176 -12.83 15.09 0.50
C LYS A 176 -11.97 15.50 -0.69
N THR A 177 -11.21 16.57 -0.50
CA THR A 177 -10.41 17.18 -1.56
C THR A 177 -8.97 17.45 -1.18
N SER A 178 -8.17 17.93 -2.14
CA SER A 178 -6.84 18.48 -1.86
C SER A 178 -6.86 19.62 -0.83
N ALA A 179 -8.00 20.27 -0.59
CA ALA A 179 -8.15 21.23 0.50
C ALA A 179 -8.23 20.54 1.89
N ASP A 180 -8.74 19.31 1.96
CA ASP A 180 -8.77 18.51 3.18
C ASP A 180 -7.47 17.72 3.36
N TYR A 181 -6.96 17.16 2.27
CA TYR A 181 -5.79 16.30 2.22
C TYR A 181 -4.94 16.65 0.97
N PRO A 182 -3.99 17.60 1.09
CA PRO A 182 -3.22 18.12 -0.05
C PRO A 182 -2.55 17.08 -0.94
N TRP A 183 -2.22 15.92 -0.38
CA TRP A 183 -1.51 14.83 -1.02
C TRP A 183 -2.36 13.86 -1.85
N ILE A 184 -3.68 13.78 -1.62
CA ILE A 184 -4.58 12.82 -2.32
C ILE A 184 -4.62 13.08 -3.83
N GLY A 185 -4.26 14.29 -4.26
CA GLY A 185 -4.41 14.73 -5.65
C GLY A 185 -5.88 14.85 -6.06
N ASP A 186 -6.16 15.56 -7.14
CA ASP A 186 -7.54 15.81 -7.60
C ASP A 186 -7.96 14.92 -8.79
N GLY A 187 -7.20 13.86 -9.08
CA GLY A 187 -7.32 13.12 -10.35
C GLY A 187 -7.58 11.62 -10.21
N ASN A 188 -8.36 11.08 -11.16
CA ASN A 188 -8.49 9.64 -11.38
C ASN A 188 -7.19 9.10 -12.01
N ILE A 189 -6.32 8.48 -11.20
CA ILE A 189 -5.03 7.93 -11.63
C ILE A 189 -5.16 6.85 -12.72
N LEU A 190 -6.31 6.17 -12.78
CA LEU A 190 -6.57 5.15 -13.81
C LEU A 190 -6.55 5.76 -15.22
N LYS A 191 -6.80 7.06 -15.39
CA LYS A 191 -6.67 7.73 -16.70
C LYS A 191 -5.24 7.75 -17.18
N THR A 192 -4.30 8.03 -16.29
CA THR A 192 -2.86 8.03 -16.58
C THR A 192 -2.38 6.61 -16.87
N ILE A 193 -2.74 5.65 -16.02
CA ILE A 193 -2.37 4.24 -16.19
C ILE A 193 -2.91 3.71 -17.53
N ALA A 194 -4.18 3.95 -17.82
CA ALA A 194 -4.78 3.53 -19.07
C ALA A 194 -4.14 4.21 -20.28
N ALA A 195 -3.78 5.50 -20.22
CA ALA A 195 -3.06 6.15 -21.31
C ALA A 195 -1.73 5.42 -21.61
N SER A 196 -1.01 4.96 -20.59
CA SER A 196 0.20 4.14 -20.76
C SER A 196 -0.12 2.76 -21.35
N LEU A 197 -1.14 2.06 -20.85
CA LEU A 197 -1.53 0.73 -21.34
C LEU A 197 -2.08 0.75 -22.79
N PHE A 198 -2.72 1.85 -23.20
CA PHE A 198 -3.22 2.07 -24.55
C PHE A 198 -2.21 2.81 -25.46
N SER A 199 -0.99 3.07 -24.99
CA SER A 199 0.08 3.56 -25.84
C SER A 199 0.30 2.58 -27.01
N PRO A 200 0.59 3.08 -28.22
CA PRO A 200 0.88 2.21 -29.36
C PRO A 200 1.96 1.16 -29.02
N GLU A 201 3.01 1.58 -28.32
CA GLU A 201 4.16 0.75 -27.98
C GLU A 201 3.78 -0.39 -27.03
N TYR A 202 3.07 -0.08 -25.93
CA TYR A 202 2.67 -1.10 -24.95
C TYR A 202 1.64 -2.06 -25.55
N TRP A 203 0.62 -1.53 -26.24
CA TRP A 203 -0.40 -2.35 -26.86
C TRP A 203 0.17 -3.28 -27.93
N GLN A 204 1.11 -2.79 -28.74
CA GLN A 204 1.80 -3.62 -29.74
C GLN A 204 2.57 -4.77 -29.08
N ALA A 205 3.29 -4.49 -27.99
CA ALA A 205 4.04 -5.50 -27.26
C ALA A 205 3.15 -6.61 -26.66
N GLN A 206 1.94 -6.29 -26.23
CA GLN A 206 1.03 -7.25 -25.59
C GLN A 206 0.16 -8.04 -26.57
N PHE A 207 -0.31 -7.41 -27.66
CA PHE A 207 -1.31 -8.01 -28.53
C PHE A 207 -0.80 -8.44 -29.91
N TYR A 208 0.40 -7.99 -30.31
CA TYR A 208 0.97 -8.26 -31.64
C TYR A 208 2.33 -8.95 -31.57
N THR A 209 2.57 -9.68 -30.47
CA THR A 209 3.70 -10.58 -30.28
C THR A 209 3.20 -12.01 -30.12
N ASP A 210 4.12 -12.98 -30.11
CA ASP A 210 3.80 -14.40 -29.83
C ASP A 210 3.17 -14.61 -28.44
N PHE A 211 3.20 -13.59 -27.58
CA PHE A 211 2.57 -13.59 -26.26
C PHE A 211 1.10 -13.20 -26.28
N ARG A 212 0.50 -12.92 -27.44
CA ARG A 212 -0.93 -12.60 -27.55
C ARG A 212 -1.76 -13.70 -26.86
N PRO A 213 -2.61 -13.37 -25.87
CA PRO A 213 -3.50 -14.35 -25.28
C PRO A 213 -4.43 -14.97 -26.33
N ALA A 214 -4.50 -16.30 -26.36
CA ALA A 214 -5.40 -17.01 -27.27
C ALA A 214 -6.86 -16.65 -26.96
N GLY A 215 -7.68 -16.49 -28.01
CA GLY A 215 -9.12 -16.27 -27.85
C GLY A 215 -9.56 -14.83 -27.56
N VAL A 216 -8.67 -13.84 -27.67
CA VAL A 216 -9.07 -12.41 -27.65
C VAL A 216 -9.87 -12.10 -28.93
N PRO A 217 -11.17 -11.74 -28.84
CA PRO A 217 -12.01 -11.41 -30.00
C PRO A 217 -11.45 -10.25 -30.80
N GLU A 218 -11.58 -10.30 -32.14
CA GLU A 218 -11.04 -9.26 -33.03
C GLU A 218 -11.63 -7.89 -32.74
N GLU A 219 -12.89 -7.83 -32.27
CA GLU A 219 -13.61 -6.59 -32.02
C GLU A 219 -13.02 -5.76 -30.87
N ILE A 220 -12.25 -6.38 -29.96
CA ILE A 220 -11.58 -5.71 -28.84
C ILE A 220 -10.07 -5.51 -29.06
N LEU A 221 -9.53 -5.92 -30.22
CA LEU A 221 -8.13 -5.64 -30.61
C LEU A 221 -7.92 -4.26 -31.23
N ASP A 222 -9.02 -3.53 -31.46
CA ASP A 222 -9.00 -2.14 -31.89
C ASP A 222 -8.65 -1.23 -30.71
N ARG A 223 -7.35 -0.95 -30.57
CA ARG A 223 -6.77 -0.10 -29.53
C ARG A 223 -7.48 1.25 -29.42
N GLU A 224 -7.72 1.90 -30.56
CA GLU A 224 -8.30 3.24 -30.62
C GLU A 224 -9.76 3.21 -30.17
N ARG A 225 -10.53 2.22 -30.63
CA ARG A 225 -11.92 2.02 -30.19
C ARG A 225 -11.98 1.73 -28.69
N MET A 226 -11.11 0.86 -28.18
CA MET A 226 -11.08 0.51 -26.76
C MET A 226 -10.72 1.73 -25.90
N TYR A 227 -9.67 2.48 -26.27
CA TYR A 227 -9.30 3.68 -25.53
C TYR A 227 -10.39 4.76 -25.60
N ALA A 228 -11.02 4.96 -26.76
CA ALA A 228 -12.15 5.87 -26.91
C ALA A 228 -13.35 5.48 -26.03
N ALA A 229 -13.58 4.18 -25.80
CA ALA A 229 -14.62 3.72 -24.88
C ALA A 229 -14.33 4.13 -23.43
N PHE A 230 -13.09 3.97 -22.95
CA PHE A 230 -12.67 4.45 -21.62
C PHE A 230 -12.79 5.97 -21.50
N LEU A 231 -12.32 6.73 -22.50
CA LEU A 231 -12.47 8.19 -22.54
C LEU A 231 -13.94 8.62 -22.49
N LYS A 232 -14.83 7.90 -23.20
CA LYS A 232 -16.28 8.15 -23.17
C LYS A 232 -16.88 7.86 -21.80
N MET A 233 -16.48 6.76 -21.16
CA MET A 233 -16.90 6.41 -19.80
C MET A 233 -16.47 7.51 -18.80
N TRP A 234 -15.24 7.98 -18.85
CA TRP A 234 -14.78 9.00 -17.90
C TRP A 234 -15.44 10.37 -18.10
N ARG A 235 -16.04 10.66 -19.26
CA ARG A 235 -16.84 11.88 -19.44
C ARG A 235 -18.12 11.88 -18.60
N THR A 236 -18.55 10.73 -18.09
CA THR A 236 -19.71 10.64 -17.18
C THR A 236 -19.33 10.73 -15.70
N GLU A 237 -18.05 10.96 -15.38
CA GLU A 237 -17.62 11.17 -14.00
C GLU A 237 -18.33 12.38 -13.39
N ASN A 238 -18.78 12.22 -12.14
CA ASN A 238 -19.42 13.29 -11.39
C ASN A 238 -18.51 13.71 -10.24
N PRO A 239 -17.90 14.91 -10.30
CA PRO A 239 -16.96 15.36 -9.26
C PRO A 239 -17.60 15.53 -7.88
N LYS A 240 -18.94 15.52 -7.78
CA LYS A 240 -19.66 15.53 -6.50
C LYS A 240 -19.61 14.20 -5.76
N PHE A 241 -19.40 13.10 -6.47
CA PHE A 241 -19.41 11.74 -5.91
C PHE A 241 -17.99 11.17 -5.98
N ARG A 242 -17.13 11.67 -5.10
CA ARG A 242 -15.74 11.26 -4.98
C ARG A 242 -15.44 10.80 -3.57
N CYS A 243 -14.63 9.78 -3.47
CA CYS A 243 -13.99 9.32 -2.25
C CYS A 243 -12.66 8.68 -2.63
N MET A 244 -11.80 8.45 -1.65
CA MET A 244 -10.63 7.61 -1.86
C MET A 244 -11.10 6.17 -2.08
N THR A 245 -10.51 5.51 -3.07
CA THR A 245 -10.69 4.07 -3.29
C THR A 245 -9.37 3.38 -3.01
N HIS A 246 -9.41 2.14 -2.52
CA HIS A 246 -8.20 1.31 -2.38
C HIS A 246 -7.45 1.13 -3.72
N GLY A 247 -8.17 1.13 -4.85
CA GLY A 247 -7.56 1.00 -6.19
C GLY A 247 -7.27 -0.44 -6.61
N ASP A 248 -6.89 -1.32 -5.68
CA ASP A 248 -6.52 -2.72 -5.95
C ASP A 248 -7.07 -3.73 -4.91
N GLY A 249 -8.32 -3.53 -4.48
CA GLY A 249 -8.97 -4.33 -3.43
C GLY A 249 -9.43 -5.72 -3.86
N HIS A 250 -8.52 -6.55 -4.38
CA HIS A 250 -8.79 -7.96 -4.74
C HIS A 250 -8.41 -8.93 -3.60
N LEU A 251 -8.81 -10.21 -3.70
CA LEU A 251 -8.61 -11.20 -2.62
C LEU A 251 -7.15 -11.32 -2.16
N GLY A 252 -6.18 -11.25 -3.07
CA GLY A 252 -4.75 -11.31 -2.73
C GLY A 252 -4.23 -10.11 -1.92
N ASN A 253 -4.96 -9.00 -1.87
CA ASN A 253 -4.63 -7.80 -1.11
C ASN A 253 -5.46 -7.71 0.17
N THR A 254 -5.73 -8.88 0.76
CA THR A 254 -6.47 -9.01 2.02
C THR A 254 -5.71 -9.85 3.01
N TYR A 255 -6.07 -9.70 4.28
CA TYR A 255 -5.69 -10.61 5.34
C TYR A 255 -6.89 -10.94 6.22
N ILE A 256 -6.78 -12.04 6.97
CA ILE A 256 -7.74 -12.51 7.93
C ILE A 256 -7.06 -12.51 9.30
N SER A 257 -7.64 -11.77 10.25
CA SER A 257 -7.12 -11.70 11.62
C SER A 257 -7.29 -13.03 12.37
N PRO A 258 -6.57 -13.24 13.48
CA PRO A 258 -6.80 -14.39 14.36
C PRO A 258 -8.26 -14.52 14.85
N GLU A 259 -8.99 -13.40 14.91
CA GLU A 259 -10.42 -13.35 15.25
C GLU A 259 -11.35 -13.60 14.05
N GLY A 260 -10.81 -13.87 12.86
CA GLY A 260 -11.57 -14.16 11.65
C GLY A 260 -12.09 -12.93 10.91
N GLN A 261 -11.54 -11.74 11.19
CA GLN A 261 -11.98 -10.51 10.53
C GLN A 261 -11.12 -10.19 9.30
N LEU A 262 -11.74 -9.72 8.22
CA LEU A 262 -11.04 -9.36 6.99
C LEU A 262 -10.50 -7.93 7.07
N GLY A 263 -9.22 -7.76 6.80
CA GLY A 263 -8.56 -6.48 6.56
C GLY A 263 -7.95 -6.39 5.16
N LEU A 264 -7.48 -5.19 4.83
CA LEU A 264 -6.94 -4.85 3.51
C LEU A 264 -5.47 -4.45 3.64
N ILE A 265 -4.66 -4.73 2.61
CA ILE A 265 -3.24 -4.36 2.49
C ILE A 265 -2.99 -3.79 1.09
N ASP A 266 -1.83 -3.16 0.88
CA ASP A 266 -1.40 -2.69 -0.45
C ASP A 266 -2.22 -1.47 -0.96
N PHE A 267 -2.23 -0.40 -0.17
CA PHE A 267 -2.97 0.84 -0.44
C PHE A 267 -2.23 1.82 -1.35
#